data_AF-A0A6A8LS51-F1
#
_entry.id   AF-A0A6A8LS51-F1
#
_cell.length_a   1.000
_cell.length_b   1.000
_cell.length_c   1.000
_cell.angle_alpha   90.00
_cell.angle_beta   90.00
_cell.angle_gamma   90.00
#
_symmetry.space_group_name_H-M   'P 1'
#
loop_
_entity.id
_entity.type
_entity.pdbx_description
1 polymer ?
#
loop_
_entity_poly.entity_id
_entity_poly.type
_entity_poly.pdbx_seq_one_letter_code
_entity_poly.pdbx_strand_id
1 'polypeptide(L)'
;LGGTGIVATLKAGEGSKVIGIRAELDALHFTEAADHSYVSKNKGKMHACGHDGHMAILLGTAKILSERQHFNGTVCFIFQP
;
A
#
# COMPACT_ATOMS: atom_id res chain seq x y z
N LEU A 1 -3.78 -4.48 18.11
CA LEU A 1 -3.77 -5.05 16.75
C LEU A 1 -4.87 -4.33 15.98
N GLY A 2 -4.51 -3.59 14.93
CA GLY A 2 -5.40 -2.62 14.26
C GLY A 2 -5.39 -1.23 14.91
N GLY A 3 -5.50 -0.19 14.07
CA GLY A 3 -5.56 1.22 14.48
C GLY A 3 -5.05 2.21 13.41
N THR A 4 -4.15 1.76 12.53
CA THR A 4 -3.45 2.62 11.57
C THR A 4 -3.66 2.24 10.10
N GLY A 5 -4.63 1.38 9.82
CA GLY A 5 -4.96 0.96 8.45
C GLY A 5 -5.75 2.02 7.67
N ILE A 6 -5.63 1.98 6.35
CA ILE A 6 -6.35 2.88 5.44
C ILE A 6 -7.09 2.05 4.40
N VAL A 7 -8.37 2.35 4.18
CA VAL A 7 -9.14 1.84 3.05
C VAL A 7 -9.61 3.02 2.22
N ALA A 8 -9.23 3.04 0.95
CA ALA A 8 -9.67 4.05 -0.01
C ALA A 8 -10.49 3.38 -1.12
N THR A 9 -11.53 4.07 -1.61
CA THR A 9 -12.46 3.51 -2.60
C THR A 9 -12.51 4.40 -3.84
N LEU A 10 -12.42 3.80 -5.02
CA LEU A 10 -12.59 4.46 -6.31
C LEU A 10 -13.70 3.77 -7.09
N LYS A 11 -14.79 4.49 -7.41
CA LYS A 11 -15.86 4.03 -8.28
C LYS A 11 -15.69 4.64 -9.68
N ALA A 12 -15.84 3.82 -10.72
CA ALA A 12 -15.91 4.26 -12.11
C ALA A 12 -17.11 3.58 -12.81
N GLY A 13 -17.89 4.36 -13.57
CA GLY A 13 -19.10 3.88 -14.22
C GLY A 13 -20.21 3.45 -13.25
N GLU A 14 -21.10 2.57 -13.72
CA GLU A 14 -22.32 2.14 -13.01
C GLU A 14 -22.33 0.66 -12.60
N GLY A 15 -21.24 -0.06 -12.85
CA GLY A 15 -21.09 -1.45 -12.46
C GLY A 15 -21.16 -1.64 -10.94
N SER A 16 -21.74 -2.75 -10.50
CA SER A 16 -21.90 -3.09 -9.08
C SER A 16 -20.79 -4.00 -8.54
N LYS A 17 -19.88 -4.48 -9.39
CA LYS A 17 -18.78 -5.37 -8.98
C LYS A 17 -17.70 -4.60 -8.22
N VAL A 18 -17.08 -5.26 -7.24
CA VAL A 18 -16.05 -4.68 -6.38
C VAL A 18 -14.81 -5.59 -6.36
N ILE A 19 -13.62 -5.00 -6.43
CA ILE A 19 -12.34 -5.69 -6.26
C ILE A 19 -11.53 -4.98 -5.16
N GLY A 20 -10.87 -5.76 -4.30
CA GLY A 20 -9.90 -5.26 -3.32
C GLY A 20 -8.47 -5.50 -3.78
N ILE A 21 -7.60 -4.51 -3.60
CA ILE A 21 -6.15 -4.62 -3.80
C ILE A 21 -5.48 -4.22 -2.49
N ARG A 22 -4.62 -5.08 -1.94
CA ARG A 22 -4.12 -4.98 -0.56
C ARG A 22 -2.59 -4.92 -0.52
N ALA A 23 -2.06 -4.11 0.39
CA ALA A 23 -0.65 -4.03 0.76
C ALA A 23 -0.50 -3.94 2.28
N GLU A 24 0.63 -4.43 2.79
CA GLU A 24 1.01 -4.41 4.20
C GLU A 24 1.79 -3.13 4.54
N LEU A 25 1.58 -2.58 5.73
CA LEU A 25 2.19 -1.33 6.23
C LEU A 25 3.34 -1.58 7.20
N ASP A 26 3.48 -2.79 7.75
CA ASP A 26 4.32 -3.04 8.92
C ASP A 26 5.81 -3.25 8.57
N ALA A 27 6.63 -2.90 9.54
CA ALA A 27 8.07 -3.16 9.55
C ALA A 27 8.38 -4.25 10.57
N LEU A 28 9.58 -4.86 10.46
CA LEU A 28 10.06 -5.85 11.40
C LEU A 28 11.01 -5.25 12.44
N HIS A 29 11.14 -5.92 13.59
CA HIS A 29 12.10 -5.58 14.65
C HIS A 29 13.50 -6.08 14.29
N PHE A 30 14.11 -5.45 13.29
CA PHE A 30 15.44 -5.78 12.81
C PHE A 30 16.26 -4.51 12.60
N THR A 31 17.55 -4.54 12.97
CA THR A 31 18.44 -3.41 12.69
C THR A 31 18.94 -3.54 11.26
N GLU A 32 18.67 -2.52 10.45
CA GLU A 32 19.16 -2.47 9.09
C GLU A 32 20.68 -2.38 9.07
N ALA A 33 21.33 -3.34 8.41
CA ALA A 33 22.79 -3.44 8.30
C ALA A 33 23.32 -2.92 6.95
N ALA A 34 22.44 -2.48 6.07
CA ALA A 34 22.81 -1.93 4.76
C ALA A 34 23.43 -0.53 4.90
N ASP A 35 24.10 -0.08 3.85
CA ASP A 35 24.80 1.21 3.77
C ASP A 35 24.22 2.15 2.69
N HIS A 36 23.06 1.83 2.14
CA HIS A 36 22.41 2.67 1.15
C HIS A 36 21.86 3.98 1.74
N SER A 37 21.63 4.98 0.88
CA SER A 37 21.25 6.33 1.30
C SER A 37 19.87 6.45 1.97
N TYR A 38 19.03 5.42 1.87
CA TYR A 38 17.65 5.41 2.38
C TYR A 38 17.40 4.41 3.52
N VAL A 39 18.44 4.00 4.25
CA VAL A 39 18.27 3.12 5.43
C VAL A 39 17.30 3.70 6.45
N SER A 40 16.64 2.81 7.19
CA SER A 40 15.75 3.16 8.28
C SER A 40 16.42 4.08 9.29
N LYS A 41 15.76 5.20 9.56
CA LYS A 41 16.14 6.13 10.64
C LYS A 41 15.65 5.67 12.02
N ASN A 42 14.83 4.62 12.07
CA ASN A 42 14.30 4.04 13.31
C ASN A 42 15.18 2.85 13.71
N LYS A 43 16.07 3.05 14.68
CA LYS A 43 16.98 1.99 15.15
C LYS A 43 16.20 0.75 15.61
N GLY A 44 16.64 -0.43 15.15
CA GLY A 44 16.00 -1.71 15.46
C GLY A 44 14.69 -1.99 14.70
N LYS A 45 14.35 -1.17 13.69
CA LYS A 45 13.21 -1.39 12.80
C LYS A 45 13.61 -1.23 11.34
N MET A 46 13.13 -2.10 10.46
CA MET A 46 13.26 -1.95 9.01
C MET A 46 12.16 -2.69 8.24
N HIS A 47 11.90 -2.30 6.99
CA HIS A 47 11.01 -3.03 6.09
C HIS A 47 11.76 -4.18 5.40
N ALA A 48 12.19 -5.19 6.16
CA ALA A 48 12.95 -6.33 5.62
C ALA A 48 12.13 -7.29 4.72
N CYS A 49 10.80 -7.14 4.69
CA CYS A 49 9.90 -7.92 3.82
C CYS A 49 9.40 -7.14 2.59
N GLY A 50 9.88 -5.91 2.37
CA GLY A 50 9.49 -5.11 1.20
C GLY A 50 8.10 -4.48 1.27
N HIS A 51 7.50 -4.38 2.47
CA HIS A 51 6.18 -3.78 2.68
C HIS A 51 6.15 -2.29 2.28
N ASP A 52 7.27 -1.58 2.42
CA ASP A 52 7.50 -0.24 1.82
C ASP A 52 7.35 -0.23 0.29
N GLY A 53 7.89 -1.26 -0.39
CA GLY A 53 7.71 -1.47 -1.82
C GLY A 53 6.25 -1.77 -2.19
N HIS A 54 5.59 -2.67 -1.46
CA HIS A 54 4.18 -3.01 -1.68
C HIS A 54 3.29 -1.76 -1.55
N MET A 55 3.51 -0.96 -0.51
CA MET A 55 2.87 0.32 -0.27
C MET A 55 3.02 1.28 -1.45
N ALA A 56 4.26 1.48 -1.92
CA ALA A 56 4.55 2.37 -3.04
C ALA A 56 3.85 1.90 -4.33
N ILE A 57 3.86 0.60 -4.60
CA ILE A 57 3.18 0.00 -5.77
C ILE A 57 1.67 0.23 -5.69
N LEU A 58 1.06 0.01 -4.53
CA LEU A 58 -0.39 0.19 -4.37
C LEU A 58 -0.81 1.65 -4.50
N LEU A 59 -0.02 2.58 -3.96
CA LEU A 59 -0.22 4.03 -4.17
C LEU A 59 -0.12 4.42 -5.65
N GLY A 60 0.89 3.90 -6.36
CA GLY A 60 1.03 4.11 -7.80
C GLY A 60 -0.15 3.54 -8.60
N THR A 61 -0.62 2.35 -8.22
CA THR A 61 -1.80 1.71 -8.81
C THR A 61 -3.05 2.56 -8.60
N ALA A 62 -3.27 3.07 -7.38
CA ALA A 62 -4.39 3.95 -7.07
C ALA A 62 -4.37 5.24 -7.89
N LYS A 63 -3.19 5.86 -8.04
CA LYS A 63 -3.00 7.06 -8.87
C LYS A 63 -3.34 6.80 -10.34
N ILE A 64 -2.80 5.72 -10.92
CA ILE A 64 -3.03 5.41 -12.34
C ILE A 64 -4.51 5.08 -12.59
N LEU A 65 -5.14 4.33 -11.68
CA LEU A 65 -6.56 3.99 -11.81
C LEU A 65 -7.48 5.20 -11.63
N SER A 66 -7.14 6.14 -10.75
CA SER A 66 -7.94 7.36 -10.54
C SER A 66 -7.84 8.35 -11.70
N GLU A 67 -6.69 8.40 -12.38
CA GLU A 67 -6.49 9.23 -13.56
C GLU A 67 -7.15 8.65 -14.81
N ARG A 68 -7.05 7.33 -15.00
CA ARG A 68 -7.54 6.65 -16.19
C ARG A 68 -9.02 6.31 -16.07
N GLN A 69 -9.42 5.64 -14.99
CA GLN A 69 -10.78 5.12 -14.78
C GLN A 69 -11.31 4.23 -15.91
N HIS A 70 -10.43 3.47 -16.58
CA HIS A 70 -10.81 2.50 -17.63
C HIS A 70 -11.34 1.18 -17.03
N PHE A 71 -12.35 1.27 -16.18
CA PHE A 71 -13.03 0.11 -15.58
C PHE A 71 -14.50 0.47 -15.24
N ASN A 72 -15.33 -0.54 -15.00
CA ASN A 72 -16.73 -0.36 -14.63
C ASN A 72 -17.04 -1.13 -13.33
N GLY A 73 -17.13 -0.41 -12.21
CA GLY A 73 -17.26 -0.98 -10.87
C GLY A 73 -16.51 -0.15 -9.82
N THR A 74 -16.12 -0.81 -8.74
CA THR A 74 -15.42 -0.20 -7.60
C THR A 74 -14.12 -0.92 -7.29
N VAL A 75 -13.05 -0.17 -7.03
CA VAL A 75 -11.78 -0.69 -6.51
C VAL A 75 -11.56 -0.16 -5.10
N CYS A 76 -11.31 -1.08 -4.16
CA CYS A 76 -10.93 -0.77 -2.78
C CYS A 76 -9.43 -1.00 -2.61
N PHE A 77 -8.68 0.05 -2.25
CA PHE A 77 -7.26 -0.01 -1.92
C PHE A 77 -7.10 -0.16 -0.41
N ILE A 78 -6.48 -1.24 0.03
CA ILE A 78 -6.40 -1.64 1.43
C ILE A 78 -4.94 -1.59 1.88
N PHE A 79 -4.59 -0.62 2.70
CA PHE A 79 -3.30 -0.51 3.37
C PHE A 79 -3.45 -1.05 4.79
N GLN A 80 -2.99 -2.27 5.03
CA GLN A 80 -3.24 -3.01 6.26
C GLN A 80 -2.02 -2.95 7.20
N PRO A 81 -2.19 -2.64 8.50
CA PRO A 81 -1.13 -2.66 9.50
C PRO A 81 -0.75 -4.05 9.99
#